data_AF-A0A3D5MJ27-F1
#
_entry.id   AF-A0A3D5MJ27-F1
#
_cell.length_a   1.000
_cell.length_b   1.000
_cell.length_c   1.000
_cell.angle_alpha   90.00
_cell.angle_beta   90.00
_cell.angle_gamma   90.00
#
_symmetry.space_group_name_H-M   'P 1'
#
loop_
_entity.id
_entity.type
_entity.pdbx_description
1 polymer ?
#
loop_
_entity_poly.entity_id
_entity_poly.type
_entity_poly.pdbx_seq_one_letter_code
_entity_poly.pdbx_strand_id
1 'polypeptide(L)'
;MRLALLFGSLTLAFLLAVWTTQAPKPRPAGASAVAFSAARAMTDIEQIARAPHPVGSPEHARVRAYLNDRLTQLGLQVSEQAGPLSPASVKRLARAGGDPGAA
;
A
#
# COMPACT_ATOMS: atom_id res chain seq x y z
N MET A 1 -1.04 -35.48 -34.06
CA MET A 1 -2.15 -35.56 -33.07
C MET A 1 -1.70 -35.30 -31.63
N ARG A 2 -0.66 -35.98 -31.09
CA ARG A 2 -0.22 -35.80 -29.70
C ARG A 2 0.18 -34.36 -29.32
N LEU A 3 0.93 -33.67 -30.19
CA LEU A 3 1.33 -32.27 -29.94
C LEU A 3 0.12 -31.32 -29.87
N ALA A 4 -0.86 -31.49 -30.77
CA ALA A 4 -2.06 -30.67 -30.77
C ALA A 4 -2.91 -30.87 -29.50
N LEU A 5 -3.02 -32.11 -29.01
CA LEU A 5 -3.69 -32.41 -27.73
C LEU A 5 -2.95 -31.79 -26.54
N LEU A 6 -1.62 -31.87 -26.52
CA LEU A 6 -0.80 -31.25 -25.48
C LEU A 6 -1.00 -29.74 -25.45
N PHE A 7 -0.83 -29.06 -26.58
CA PHE A 7 -1.03 -27.61 -26.64
C PHE A 7 -2.47 -27.21 -26.31
N GLY A 8 -3.47 -27.95 -26.80
CA GLY A 8 -4.87 -27.72 -26.44
C GLY A 8 -5.12 -27.84 -24.93
N SER A 9 -4.58 -28.88 -24.28
CA SER A 9 -4.69 -29.05 -22.83
C SER A 9 -3.98 -27.96 -22.03
N LEU A 10 -2.82 -27.50 -22.51
CA LEU A 10 -2.04 -26.46 -21.84
C LEU A 10 -2.73 -25.09 -21.95
N THR A 11 -3.27 -24.76 -23.14
CA THR A 11 -4.07 -23.57 -23.34
C THR A 11 -5.33 -23.58 -22.48
N LEU A 12 -6.05 -24.71 -22.43
CA LEU A 12 -7.23 -24.84 -21.56
C LEU A 12 -6.87 -24.69 -20.09
N ALA A 13 -5.81 -25.36 -19.62
CA ALA A 13 -5.35 -25.24 -18.25
C ALA A 13 -4.95 -23.80 -17.89
N PHE A 14 -4.29 -23.09 -18.81
CA PHE A 14 -3.94 -21.68 -18.64
C PHE A 14 -5.18 -20.78 -18.56
N LEU A 15 -6.16 -20.96 -19.46
CA LEU A 15 -7.40 -20.18 -19.44
C LEU A 15 -8.20 -20.41 -18.16
N LEU A 16 -8.30 -21.68 -17.71
CA LEU A 16 -8.93 -22.01 -16.44
C LEU A 16 -8.19 -21.37 -15.28
N ALA A 17 -6.86 -21.46 -15.24
CA ALA A 17 -6.05 -20.82 -14.20
C ALA A 17 -6.28 -19.31 -14.15
N VAL A 18 -6.28 -18.62 -15.30
CA VAL A 18 -6.58 -17.18 -15.37
C VAL A 18 -7.98 -16.91 -14.84
N TRP A 19 -8.99 -17.68 -15.26
CA TRP A 19 -10.38 -17.44 -14.85
C TRP A 19 -10.61 -17.68 -13.35
N THR A 20 -10.03 -18.74 -12.78
CA THR A 20 -10.25 -19.11 -11.37
C THR A 20 -9.41 -18.31 -10.39
N THR A 21 -8.39 -17.59 -10.85
CA THR A 21 -7.50 -16.77 -9.99
C THR A 21 -7.85 -15.28 -10.00
N GLN A 22 -8.94 -14.88 -10.68
CA GLN A 22 -9.38 -13.49 -10.67
C GLN A 22 -9.85 -13.06 -9.27
N ALA A 23 -9.36 -11.90 -8.83
CA ALA A 23 -9.88 -11.28 -7.62
C ALA A 23 -11.30 -10.73 -7.85
N PRO A 24 -12.15 -10.69 -6.80
CA PRO A 24 -13.44 -10.01 -6.88
C PRO A 24 -13.30 -8.55 -7.31
N LYS A 25 -14.26 -8.03 -8.07
CA LYS A 25 -14.28 -6.62 -8.48
C LYS A 25 -14.34 -5.71 -7.24
N PRO A 26 -13.56 -4.61 -7.23
CA PRO A 26 -13.58 -3.68 -6.11
C PRO A 26 -14.94 -3.00 -5.98
N ARG A 27 -15.36 -2.72 -4.75
CA ARG A 27 -16.56 -1.91 -4.50
C ARG A 27 -16.31 -0.45 -4.91
N PRO A 28 -17.32 0.25 -5.45
CA PRO A 28 -17.18 1.65 -5.85
C PRO A 28 -17.05 2.58 -4.64
N ALA A 29 -16.67 3.83 -4.88
CA ALA A 29 -16.50 4.82 -3.82
C ALA A 29 -17.80 5.13 -3.06
N GLY A 30 -18.95 5.05 -3.74
CA GLY A 30 -20.29 5.25 -3.16
C GLY A 30 -20.89 4.02 -2.47
N ALA A 31 -20.14 2.92 -2.29
CA ALA A 31 -20.61 1.78 -1.51
C ALA A 31 -20.89 2.20 -0.04
N SER A 32 -21.70 1.43 0.68
CA SER A 32 -22.01 1.67 2.10
C SER A 32 -20.78 2.07 2.92
N ALA A 33 -20.94 3.03 3.82
CA ALA A 33 -19.85 3.58 4.64
C ALA A 33 -19.22 2.53 5.56
N VAL A 34 -20.04 1.61 6.09
CA VAL A 34 -19.58 0.51 6.97
C VAL A 34 -18.96 -0.66 6.20
N ALA A 35 -19.07 -0.66 4.87
CA ALA A 35 -18.41 -1.64 4.03
C ALA A 35 -17.05 -1.13 3.56
N PHE A 36 -16.05 -2.01 3.54
CA PHE A 36 -14.78 -1.68 2.90
C PHE A 36 -14.97 -1.39 1.39
N SER A 37 -14.29 -0.37 0.89
CA SER A 37 -14.26 0.00 -0.53
C SER A 37 -12.82 0.24 -0.95
N ALA A 38 -12.30 -0.60 -1.85
CA ALA A 38 -10.97 -0.43 -2.40
C ALA A 38 -10.85 0.88 -3.19
N ALA A 39 -11.92 1.34 -3.85
CA ALA A 39 -11.92 2.62 -4.54
C ALA A 39 -11.68 3.80 -3.58
N ARG A 40 -12.28 3.80 -2.37
CA ARG A 40 -11.99 4.82 -1.35
C ARG A 40 -10.57 4.69 -0.79
N ALA A 41 -10.12 3.47 -0.54
CA ALA A 41 -8.77 3.21 -0.03
C ALA A 41 -7.68 3.66 -1.03
N MET A 42 -7.92 3.49 -2.34
CA MET A 42 -6.97 3.90 -3.37
C MET A 42 -6.74 5.42 -3.40
N THR A 43 -7.75 6.24 -3.08
CA THR A 43 -7.55 7.70 -2.93
C THR A 43 -6.54 8.01 -1.83
N ASP A 44 -6.60 7.30 -0.70
CA ASP A 44 -5.63 7.45 0.39
C ASP A 44 -4.24 6.93 -0.03
N ILE A 45 -4.18 5.79 -0.74
CA ILE A 45 -2.91 5.21 -1.25
C ILE A 45 -2.22 6.16 -2.24
N GLU A 46 -2.96 6.80 -3.14
CA GLU A 46 -2.39 7.77 -4.09
C GLU A 46 -1.75 8.97 -3.36
N GLN A 47 -2.34 9.40 -2.24
CA GLN A 47 -1.72 10.43 -1.41
C GLN A 47 -0.48 9.90 -0.70
N ILE A 48 -0.51 8.70 -0.13
CA ILE A 48 0.62 8.14 0.64
C ILE A 48 1.80 7.79 -0.27
N ALA A 49 1.54 7.12 -1.39
CA ALA A 49 2.53 6.54 -2.28
C ALA A 49 3.01 7.49 -3.40
N ARG A 50 2.76 8.80 -3.26
CA ARG A 50 3.15 9.82 -4.26
C ARG A 50 4.67 9.85 -4.51
N ALA A 51 5.47 9.61 -3.48
CA ALA A 51 6.93 9.55 -3.56
C ALA A 51 7.49 8.61 -2.46
N PRO A 52 8.73 8.09 -2.61
CA PRO A 52 9.38 7.34 -1.53
C PRO A 52 9.48 8.18 -0.25
N HIS A 53 9.06 7.61 0.87
CA HIS A 53 8.98 8.30 2.16
C HIS A 53 9.79 7.58 3.26
N PRO A 54 11.12 7.48 3.13
CA PRO A 54 11.95 6.88 4.17
C PRO A 54 11.83 7.66 5.47
N VAL A 55 12.02 6.98 6.61
CA VAL A 55 11.95 7.58 7.95
C VAL A 55 12.88 8.79 8.02
N GLY A 56 12.40 9.89 8.58
CA GLY A 56 13.10 11.18 8.68
C GLY A 56 13.09 12.05 7.42
N SER A 57 12.55 11.58 6.29
CA SER A 57 12.42 12.43 5.09
C SER A 57 11.29 13.46 5.20
N PRO A 58 11.34 14.55 4.41
CA PRO A 58 10.22 15.50 4.31
C PRO A 58 8.91 14.83 3.89
N GLU A 59 8.98 13.85 2.97
CA GLU A 59 7.80 13.12 2.52
C GLU A 59 7.23 12.24 3.63
N HIS A 60 8.06 11.64 4.49
CA HIS A 60 7.59 10.90 5.66
C HIS A 60 6.81 11.80 6.63
N ALA A 61 7.30 13.01 6.89
CA ALA A 61 6.58 13.99 7.71
C ALA A 61 5.25 14.41 7.08
N ARG A 62 5.21 14.60 5.75
CA ARG A 62 3.98 14.91 5.02
C ARG A 62 2.96 13.78 5.10
N VAL A 63 3.38 12.54 4.88
CA VAL A 63 2.50 11.36 5.01
C VAL A 63 1.94 11.25 6.43
N ARG A 64 2.77 11.46 7.45
CA ARG A 64 2.32 11.46 8.85
C ARG A 64 1.24 12.53 9.10
N ALA A 65 1.46 13.75 8.63
CA ALA A 65 0.48 14.83 8.73
C ALA A 65 -0.84 14.49 7.99
N TYR A 66 -0.75 13.90 6.79
CA TYR A 66 -1.91 13.43 6.03
C TYR A 66 -2.73 12.40 6.81
N LEU A 67 -2.07 11.41 7.42
CA LEU A 67 -2.75 10.37 8.20
C LEU A 67 -3.44 10.96 9.43
N ASN A 68 -2.81 11.90 10.14
CA ASN A 68 -3.44 12.55 11.29
C ASN A 68 -4.72 13.30 10.90
N ASP A 69 -4.66 14.10 9.84
CA ASP A 69 -5.82 14.85 9.34
C ASP A 69 -6.92 13.89 8.88
N ARG A 70 -6.55 12.88 8.08
CA ARG A 70 -7.50 11.89 7.55
C ARG A 70 -8.21 11.12 8.66
N LEU A 71 -7.48 10.64 9.68
CA LEU A 71 -8.07 9.91 10.80
C LEU A 71 -8.94 10.82 11.68
N THR A 72 -8.54 12.07 11.87
CA THR A 72 -9.34 13.06 12.62
C THR A 72 -10.65 13.37 11.91
N GLN A 73 -10.64 13.53 10.58
CA GLN A 73 -11.85 13.72 9.76
C GLN A 73 -12.82 12.53 9.83
N LEU A 74 -12.30 11.33 10.11
CA LEU A 74 -13.12 10.14 10.35
C LEU A 74 -13.69 10.09 11.79
N GLY A 75 -13.41 11.09 12.62
CA GLY A 75 -13.90 11.20 14.00
C GLY A 75 -13.07 10.42 15.02
N LEU A 76 -11.85 10.02 14.68
CA LEU A 76 -10.95 9.30 15.59
C LEU A 76 -10.16 10.27 16.46
N GLN A 77 -9.80 9.83 17.67
CA GLN A 77 -8.79 10.49 18.49
C GLN A 77 -7.42 9.99 18.04
N VAL A 78 -6.54 10.91 17.64
CA VAL A 78 -5.24 10.59 17.06
C VAL A 78 -4.12 11.09 17.97
N SER A 79 -3.12 10.24 18.20
CA SER A 79 -1.90 10.58 18.92
C SER A 79 -0.69 9.99 18.21
N GLU A 80 0.37 10.77 18.06
CA GLU A 80 1.65 10.28 17.55
C GLU A 80 2.48 9.70 18.70
N GLN A 81 3.15 8.57 18.44
CA GLN A 81 4.10 7.98 19.37
C GLN A 81 5.48 7.90 18.71
N ALA A 82 6.45 8.60 19.30
CA ALA A 82 7.84 8.49 18.90
C ALA A 82 8.51 7.27 19.56
N GLY A 83 9.46 6.66 18.85
CA GLY A 83 10.23 5.52 19.35
C GLY A 83 11.67 5.55 18.86
N PRO A 84 12.62 5.02 19.64
CA PRO A 84 14.03 5.06 19.26
C PRO A 84 14.30 4.16 18.05
N LEU A 85 15.14 4.64 17.13
CA LEU A 85 15.70 3.80 16.08
C LEU A 85 16.86 2.98 16.64
N SER A 86 16.96 1.70 16.24
CA SER A 86 18.12 0.89 16.59
C SER A 86 19.39 1.43 15.93
N PRO A 87 20.58 1.29 16.54
CA PRO A 87 21.84 1.80 15.98
C PRO A 87 22.11 1.28 14.55
N ALA A 88 21.74 0.04 14.26
CA ALA A 88 21.84 -0.55 12.92
C ALA A 88 20.93 0.16 11.90
N SER A 89 19.74 0.60 12.31
CA SER A 89 18.79 1.32 11.46
C SER A 89 19.26 2.75 11.19
N VAL A 90 19.81 3.43 12.20
CA VAL A 90 20.45 4.74 12.05
C VAL A 90 21.60 4.68 11.04
N LYS A 91 22.47 3.66 11.15
CA LYS A 91 23.58 3.45 10.20
C LYS A 91 23.09 3.19 8.77
N ARG A 92 22.00 2.43 8.60
CA ARG A 92 21.40 2.18 7.28
C ARG A 92 20.79 3.46 6.69
N LEU A 93 20.07 4.23 7.51
CA LEU A 93 19.47 5.49 7.09
C LEU A 93 20.55 6.49 6.62
N ALA A 94 21.61 6.65 7.41
CA ALA A 94 22.75 7.50 7.05
C ALA A 94 23.43 7.04 5.74
N ARG A 95 23.60 5.71 5.54
CA ARG A 95 24.13 5.16 4.28
C ARG A 95 23.22 5.42 3.07
N ALA A 96 21.91 5.50 3.29
CA ALA A 96 20.94 5.82 2.25
C ALA A 96 20.79 7.34 2.00
N GLY A 97 21.58 8.18 2.67
CA GLY A 97 21.53 9.64 2.53
C GLY A 97 20.43 10.32 3.35
N GLY A 98 19.79 9.61 4.28
CA GLY A 98 18.79 10.19 5.18
C GLY A 98 19.41 10.80 6.44
N ASP A 99 18.68 11.73 7.06
CA ASP A 99 19.06 12.38 8.32
C ASP A 99 18.41 11.67 9.52
N PRO A 100 19.19 11.00 10.40
CA PRO A 100 18.66 10.37 11.59
C PRO A 100 18.15 11.34 12.65
N GLY A 101 18.56 12.62 12.62
CA GLY A 101 18.06 13.64 13.54
C GLY A 101 16.66 14.13 13.19
N ALA A 102 16.23 13.93 11.94
CA ALA A 102 14.89 14.25 11.46
C ALA A 102 13.88 13.09 11.64
N ALA A 103 14.35 11.91 12.08
CA ALA A 103 13.57 10.69 12.24
C ALA A 103 12.67 10.68 13.47
#